data_AF-A0A0V1JZZ4-F1
#
_entry.id   AF-A0A0V1JZZ4-F1
#
_cell.length_a   1.000
_cell.length_b   1.000
_cell.length_c   1.000
_cell.angle_alpha   90.00
_cell.angle_beta   90.00
_cell.angle_gamma   90.00
#
_symmetry.space_group_name_H-M   'P 1'
#
loop_
_entity.id
_entity.type
_entity.pdbx_description
1 polymer ?
#
loop_
_entity_poly.entity_id
_entity_poly.type
_entity_poly.pdbx_seq_one_letter_code
_entity_poly.pdbx_strand_id
1 'polypeptide(L)'
;MSLTARNGGVSLNSLLNTDSNLITLLLGILVRFRCGRIAVKADVKGMFNQVAVTPADSDMLAFLWTSSVDRQPDELIRDTFSVLVCFPALANITLRETVKRKDMAIAQIVNEAFYMDDLYWSDDDEGVVINAIVDINTKLKTGLREVCFELRKCYQGTLSLVNSVYAKTVY
;
A
#
# COMPACT_ATOMS: atom_id res chain seq x y z
N MET A 1 5.32 18.85 -3.72
CA MET A 1 5.20 19.47 -2.38
C MET A 1 5.97 18.56 -1.42
N SER A 2 7.06 19.01 -0.81
CA SER A 2 7.98 18.14 -0.07
C SER A 2 7.80 18.35 1.43
N LEU A 3 7.41 17.31 2.17
CA LEU A 3 7.32 17.25 3.65
C LEU A 3 8.70 17.35 4.35
N THR A 4 9.70 17.90 3.63
CA THR A 4 11.05 18.20 4.08
C THR A 4 11.22 19.65 4.51
N ALA A 5 10.15 20.46 4.48
CA ALA A 5 10.19 21.82 5.03
C ALA A 5 10.63 21.76 6.50
N ARG A 6 11.61 22.59 6.86
CA ARG A 6 12.24 22.61 8.18
C ARG A 6 11.85 23.88 8.90
N ASN A 7 11.39 23.75 10.13
CA ASN A 7 11.28 24.86 11.07
C ASN A 7 12.29 24.63 12.19
N GLY A 8 13.16 25.60 12.47
CA GLY A 8 14.24 25.43 13.44
C GLY A 8 15.21 24.28 13.14
N GLY A 9 15.36 23.88 11.87
CA GLY A 9 16.22 22.77 11.45
C GLY A 9 15.59 21.37 11.50
N VAL A 10 14.37 21.25 12.01
CA VAL A 10 13.64 19.98 12.18
C VAL A 10 12.49 19.91 11.19
N SER A 11 12.30 18.77 10.52
CA SER A 11 11.10 18.48 9.70
C SER A 11 10.23 17.43 10.38
N LEU A 12 8.94 17.41 10.04
CA LEU A 12 8.00 16.41 10.58
C LEU A 12 8.51 14.98 10.33
N ASN A 13 9.03 14.71 9.13
CA ASN A 13 9.63 13.41 8.80
C ASN A 13 10.84 13.03 9.67
N SER A 14 11.60 14.01 10.17
CA SER A 14 12.74 13.73 11.07
C SER A 14 12.32 13.40 12.52
N LEU A 15 11.07 13.69 12.87
CA LEU A 15 10.48 13.36 14.17
C LEU A 15 9.71 12.04 14.16
N LEU A 16 9.48 11.46 12.98
CA LEU A 16 8.79 10.18 12.83
C LEU A 16 9.80 9.03 12.88
N ASN A 17 9.58 8.10 13.82
CA ASN A 17 10.38 6.89 13.92
C ASN A 17 10.25 6.07 12.63
N THR A 18 11.37 5.79 11.98
CA THR A 18 11.41 4.95 10.78
C THR A 18 11.96 3.59 11.18
N ASP A 19 11.11 2.57 11.26
CA ASP A 19 11.54 1.22 11.62
C ASP A 19 11.95 0.36 10.41
N SER A 20 13.15 -0.23 10.55
CA SER A 20 13.73 -1.38 9.83
C SER A 20 14.06 -1.27 8.32
N ASN A 21 15.06 -2.05 7.92
CA ASN A 21 15.75 -2.00 6.63
C ASN A 21 14.90 -2.63 5.50
N LEU A 22 13.95 -1.86 4.96
CA LEU A 22 13.00 -2.24 3.89
C LEU A 22 13.67 -2.84 2.64
N ILE A 23 14.95 -2.51 2.40
CA ILE A 23 15.74 -3.01 1.28
C ILE A 23 15.93 -4.53 1.34
N THR A 24 16.20 -5.08 2.54
CA THR A 24 16.38 -6.53 2.73
C THR A 24 15.06 -7.28 2.50
N LEU A 25 13.94 -6.67 2.87
CA LEU A 25 12.60 -7.21 2.62
C LEU A 25 12.29 -7.26 1.11
N LEU A 26 12.57 -6.18 0.37
CA LEU A 26 12.33 -6.11 -1.08
C LEU A 26 13.14 -7.16 -1.84
N LEU A 27 14.42 -7.34 -1.52
CA LEU A 27 15.26 -8.33 -2.20
C LEU A 27 14.69 -9.74 -2.05
N GLY A 28 14.27 -10.12 -0.84
CA GLY A 28 13.67 -11.44 -0.59
C GLY A 28 12.37 -11.65 -1.39
N ILE A 29 11.53 -10.61 -1.48
CA ILE A 29 10.30 -10.63 -2.27
C ILE A 29 10.63 -10.84 -3.76
N LEU A 30 11.56 -10.06 -4.32
CA LEU A 30 11.93 -10.14 -5.73
C LEU A 30 12.57 -11.47 -6.11
N VAL A 31 13.33 -12.10 -5.20
CA VAL A 31 13.90 -13.44 -5.43
C VAL A 31 12.78 -14.47 -5.54
N ARG A 32 11.85 -14.52 -4.58
CA ARG A 32 10.70 -15.45 -4.63
C ARG A 32 9.81 -15.21 -5.85
N PHE A 33 9.59 -13.95 -6.19
CA PHE A 33 8.83 -13.53 -7.37
C PHE A 33 9.40 -14.04 -8.70
N ARG A 34 10.71 -14.36 -8.76
CA ARG A 34 11.34 -14.94 -9.95
C ARG A 34 11.33 -16.46 -9.99
N CYS A 35 10.85 -17.13 -8.94
CA CYS A 35 10.88 -18.59 -8.88
C CYS A 35 9.69 -19.26 -9.58
N GLY A 36 8.54 -18.58 -9.71
CA GLY A 36 7.35 -19.15 -10.35
C GLY A 36 7.27 -18.86 -11.85
N ARG A 37 6.64 -19.77 -12.60
CA ARG A 37 6.39 -19.60 -14.04
C ARG A 37 5.39 -18.49 -14.39
N ILE A 38 4.46 -18.19 -13.47
CA ILE A 38 3.40 -17.20 -13.64
C ILE A 38 3.60 -16.12 -12.60
N ALA A 39 3.89 -14.90 -13.04
CA ALA A 39 4.26 -13.80 -12.17
C ALA A 39 3.23 -12.66 -12.27
N VAL A 40 2.69 -12.26 -11.11
CA VAL A 40 1.73 -11.16 -10.97
C VAL A 40 2.30 -10.06 -10.09
N LYS A 41 2.22 -8.84 -10.63
CA LYS A 41 2.34 -7.63 -9.84
C LYS A 41 0.94 -7.04 -9.65
N ALA A 42 0.63 -6.58 -8.45
CA ALA A 42 -0.58 -5.81 -8.20
C ALA A 42 -0.26 -4.59 -7.34
N ASP A 43 -0.97 -3.49 -7.56
CA ASP A 43 -0.93 -2.33 -6.68
C ASP A 43 -2.26 -2.21 -5.91
N VAL A 44 -2.18 -1.76 -4.64
CA VAL A 44 -3.37 -1.49 -3.82
C VAL A 44 -3.77 -0.04 -4.01
N LYS A 45 -4.83 0.18 -4.79
CA LYS A 45 -5.30 1.52 -5.10
C LYS A 45 -5.70 2.27 -3.83
N GLY A 46 -5.09 3.44 -3.62
CA GLY A 46 -5.42 4.31 -2.49
C GLY A 46 -5.08 3.69 -1.14
N MET A 47 -4.09 2.79 -1.05
CA MET A 47 -3.74 2.11 0.20
C MET A 47 -3.47 3.08 1.36
N PHE A 48 -2.83 4.22 1.08
CA PHE A 48 -2.52 5.23 2.10
C PHE A 48 -3.76 5.97 2.60
N ASN A 49 -4.83 6.04 1.79
CA ASN A 49 -6.11 6.65 2.19
C ASN A 49 -6.91 5.76 3.16
N GLN A 50 -6.50 4.50 3.35
CA GLN A 50 -7.13 3.55 4.26
C GLN A 50 -6.74 3.77 5.72
N VAL A 51 -5.62 4.46 5.96
CA VAL A 51 -5.10 4.73 7.30
C VAL A 51 -5.65 6.08 7.75
N ALA A 52 -6.64 6.05 8.63
CA ALA A 52 -7.19 7.26 9.23
C ALA A 52 -6.23 7.80 10.30
N VAL A 53 -6.02 9.11 10.29
CA VAL A 53 -5.29 9.83 11.33
C VAL A 53 -6.28 10.22 12.41
N THR A 54 -5.88 10.10 13.67
CA THR A 54 -6.75 10.50 14.77
C THR A 54 -6.96 12.02 14.73
N PRO A 55 -8.15 12.54 15.13
CA PRO A 55 -8.37 13.99 15.19
C PRO A 55 -7.39 14.73 16.12
N ALA A 56 -6.79 14.04 17.08
CA ALA A 56 -5.78 14.62 17.96
C ALA A 56 -4.46 14.90 17.23
N ASP A 57 -4.13 14.10 16.22
CA ASP A 57 -2.86 14.19 15.47
C ASP A 57 -3.02 14.90 14.11
N SER A 58 -4.25 15.17 13.67
CA SER A 58 -4.52 15.78 12.35
C SER A 58 -3.89 17.16 12.18
N ASP A 59 -3.69 17.89 13.28
CA ASP A 59 -3.11 19.22 13.27
C ASP A 59 -1.62 19.20 12.92
N MET A 60 -0.94 18.07 13.17
CA MET A 60 0.46 17.88 12.78
C MET A 60 0.61 17.72 11.26
N LEU A 61 -0.47 17.40 10.55
CA LEU A 61 -0.51 17.25 9.09
C LEU A 61 -0.96 18.52 8.36
N ALA A 62 -1.30 19.58 9.10
CA ALA A 62 -1.73 20.81 8.48
C ALA A 62 -0.56 21.44 7.71
N PHE A 63 -0.81 21.81 6.45
CA PHE A 63 0.14 22.56 5.64
C PHE A 63 -0.49 23.85 5.13
N LEU A 64 0.39 24.82 4.89
CA LEU A 64 0.01 26.11 4.33
C LEU A 64 0.00 25.98 2.81
N TRP A 65 -1.15 26.25 2.20
CA TRP A 65 -1.30 26.31 0.75
C TRP A 65 -1.19 27.74 0.26
N THR A 66 -0.48 27.92 -0.84
CA THR A 66 -0.38 29.21 -1.51
C THR A 66 -0.31 29.03 -3.02
N SER A 67 -0.93 29.95 -3.73
CA SER A 67 -0.83 30.07 -5.19
C SER A 67 0.52 30.65 -5.66
N SER A 68 1.30 31.28 -4.77
CA SER A 68 2.63 31.82 -5.07
C SER A 68 3.53 31.89 -3.82
N VAL A 69 4.79 31.49 -3.97
CA VAL A 69 5.76 31.42 -2.85
C VAL A 69 6.09 32.81 -2.26
N ASP A 70 5.87 33.88 -3.02
CA ASP A 70 6.18 35.26 -2.62
C ASP A 70 5.05 35.96 -1.84
N ARG A 71 3.96 35.24 -1.53
CA ARG A 71 2.80 35.78 -0.80
C ARG A 71 2.60 35.06 0.52
N GLN A 72 1.89 35.72 1.43
CA GLN A 72 1.36 35.01 2.59
C GLN A 72 0.45 33.87 2.13
N PRO A 73 0.46 32.73 2.84
CA PRO A 73 -0.37 31.60 2.48
C PRO A 73 -1.84 31.97 2.42
N ASP A 74 -2.50 31.49 1.37
CA ASP A 74 -3.90 31.79 1.11
C ASP A 74 -4.79 31.01 2.09
N GLU A 75 -4.41 29.76 2.43
CA GLU A 75 -5.20 28.86 3.26
C GLU A 75 -4.33 27.92 4.12
N LEU A 76 -4.80 27.61 5.33
CA LEU A 76 -4.31 26.49 6.12
C LEU A 76 -5.13 25.25 5.78
N ILE A 77 -4.53 24.30 5.05
CA ILE A 77 -5.16 23.04 4.69
C ILE A 77 -4.79 22.00 5.75
N ARG A 78 -5.81 21.48 6.44
CA ARG A 78 -5.68 20.31 7.30
C ARG A 78 -5.88 19.08 6.43
N ASP A 79 -4.78 18.44 6.04
CA ASP A 79 -4.84 17.28 5.19
C ASP A 79 -4.72 15.99 6.01
N THR A 80 -5.81 15.22 6.05
CA THR A 80 -5.83 13.90 6.69
C THR A 80 -5.20 12.82 5.81
N PHE A 81 -4.86 13.14 4.55
CA PHE A 81 -4.40 12.22 3.51
C PHE A 81 -2.95 12.47 3.06
N SER A 82 -2.26 13.47 3.63
CA SER A 82 -0.85 13.72 3.35
C SER A 82 -0.01 12.52 3.76
N VAL A 83 0.66 11.89 2.78
CA VAL A 83 1.51 10.70 3.00
C VAL A 83 2.72 11.10 3.82
N LEU A 84 2.67 10.90 5.13
CA LEU A 84 3.86 10.98 5.97
C LEU A 84 4.84 9.85 5.62
N VAL A 85 6.12 10.04 5.92
CA VAL A 85 7.15 8.99 5.72
C VAL A 85 6.80 7.69 6.47
N CYS A 86 5.99 7.75 7.54
CA CYS A 86 5.54 6.57 8.28
C CYS A 86 4.28 5.89 7.69
N PHE A 87 3.52 6.55 6.80
CA PHE A 87 2.26 6.01 6.26
C PHE A 87 2.43 4.68 5.53
N PRO A 88 3.48 4.47 4.72
CA PRO A 88 3.68 3.19 4.07
C PRO A 88 3.89 2.03 5.05
N ALA A 89 4.61 2.27 6.15
CA ALA A 89 4.78 1.30 7.23
C ALA A 89 3.46 1.04 7.98
N LEU A 90 2.72 2.09 8.34
CA LEU A 90 1.41 1.97 9.01
C LEU A 90 0.39 1.23 8.14
N ALA A 91 0.34 1.54 6.84
CA ALA A 91 -0.53 0.86 5.89
C ALA A 91 -0.16 -0.63 5.77
N ASN A 92 1.14 -0.96 5.77
CA ASN A 92 1.60 -2.35 5.76
C ASN A 92 1.25 -3.12 7.04
N ILE A 93 1.43 -2.48 8.21
CA ILE A 93 1.05 -3.09 9.48
C ILE A 93 -0.45 -3.35 9.49
N THR A 94 -1.25 -2.37 9.08
CA THR A 94 -2.71 -2.47 9.00
C THR A 94 -3.14 -3.59 8.05
N LEU A 95 -2.50 -3.69 6.88
CA LEU A 95 -2.73 -4.75 5.89
C LEU A 95 -2.45 -6.14 6.50
N ARG A 96 -1.26 -6.32 7.08
CA ARG A 96 -0.81 -7.60 7.66
C ARG A 96 -1.68 -8.03 8.83
N GLU A 97 -2.01 -7.10 9.74
CA GLU A 97 -2.87 -7.38 10.89
C GLU A 97 -4.32 -7.70 10.48
N THR A 98 -4.85 -7.01 9.47
CA THR A 98 -6.20 -7.28 8.93
C THR A 98 -6.31 -8.70 8.41
N VAL A 99 -5.31 -9.16 7.66
CA VAL A 99 -5.33 -10.49 7.05
C VAL A 99 -5.01 -11.58 8.07
N LYS A 100 -4.05 -11.34 8.97
CA LYS A 100 -3.70 -12.27 10.05
C LYS A 100 -4.89 -12.65 10.93
N ARG A 101 -5.81 -11.72 11.17
CA ARG A 101 -7.04 -11.98 11.95
C ARG A 101 -8.09 -12.80 11.21
N LYS A 102 -7.99 -12.92 9.88
CA LYS A 102 -8.99 -13.56 9.04
C LYS A 102 -8.55 -14.91 8.50
N ASP A 103 -7.30 -15.00 8.04
CA ASP A 103 -6.80 -16.19 7.34
C ASP A 103 -5.27 -16.26 7.43
N MET A 104 -4.77 -17.31 8.09
CA MET A 104 -3.34 -17.52 8.30
C MET A 104 -2.59 -17.85 7.00
N ALA A 105 -3.22 -18.55 6.04
CA ALA A 105 -2.59 -18.89 4.77
C ALA A 105 -2.43 -17.63 3.90
N ILE A 106 -3.46 -16.79 3.84
CA ILE A 106 -3.35 -15.51 3.13
C ILE A 106 -2.41 -14.54 3.85
N ALA A 107 -2.37 -14.57 5.19
CA ALA A 107 -1.43 -13.75 5.94
C ALA A 107 0.02 -14.08 5.61
N GLN A 108 0.33 -15.37 5.38
CA GLN A 108 1.65 -15.77 4.93
C GLN A 108 1.98 -15.19 3.55
N ILE A 109 1.06 -15.32 2.57
CA ILE A 109 1.25 -14.73 1.23
C ILE A 109 1.47 -13.21 1.35
N VAL A 110 0.62 -12.51 2.10
CA VAL A 110 0.74 -11.07 2.29
C VAL A 110 2.09 -10.69 2.92
N ASN A 111 2.57 -11.50 3.85
CA ASN A 111 3.84 -11.23 4.52
C ASN A 111 5.06 -11.38 3.61
N GLU A 112 5.01 -12.35 2.69
CA GLU A 112 6.13 -12.74 1.83
C GLU A 112 6.12 -12.06 0.46
N ALA A 113 5.00 -11.47 0.06
CA ALA A 113 4.78 -10.94 -1.29
C ALA A 113 4.55 -9.42 -1.35
N PHE A 114 4.16 -8.74 -0.25
CA PHE A 114 3.97 -7.29 -0.26
C PHE A 114 5.24 -6.52 0.07
N TYR A 115 5.57 -5.57 -0.80
CA TYR A 115 6.49 -4.47 -0.54
C TYR A 115 5.73 -3.15 -0.61
N MET A 116 5.59 -2.47 0.52
CA MET A 116 4.79 -1.26 0.59
C MET A 116 3.35 -1.53 0.09
N ASP A 117 2.93 -0.86 -0.97
CA ASP A 117 1.63 -0.97 -1.64
C ASP A 117 1.63 -1.93 -2.83
N ASP A 118 2.80 -2.44 -3.22
CA ASP A 118 2.97 -3.38 -4.31
C ASP A 118 2.98 -4.83 -3.79
N LEU A 119 2.11 -5.67 -4.36
CA LEU A 119 2.18 -7.12 -4.30
C LEU A 119 3.04 -7.65 -5.44
N TYR A 120 4.02 -8.49 -5.11
CA TYR A 120 4.82 -9.27 -6.07
C TYR A 120 4.71 -10.74 -5.71
N TRP A 121 4.01 -11.51 -6.55
CA TRP A 121 3.88 -12.94 -6.32
C TRP A 121 3.98 -13.74 -7.62
N SER A 122 4.55 -14.93 -7.52
CA SER A 122 4.62 -15.89 -8.60
C SER A 122 4.33 -17.30 -8.11
N ASP A 123 3.68 -18.09 -8.95
CA ASP A 123 3.47 -19.51 -8.76
C ASP A 123 3.60 -20.24 -10.10
N ASP A 124 3.62 -21.56 -10.07
CA ASP A 124 3.63 -22.41 -11.25
C ASP A 124 2.22 -22.70 -11.79
N ASP A 125 1.19 -22.57 -10.95
CA ASP A 125 -0.20 -22.84 -11.28
C ASP A 125 -1.05 -21.55 -11.39
N GLU A 126 -1.67 -21.33 -12.55
CA GLU A 126 -2.47 -20.12 -12.82
C GLU A 126 -3.70 -20.03 -11.91
N GLY A 127 -4.33 -21.16 -11.61
CA GLY A 127 -5.51 -21.25 -10.76
C GLY A 127 -5.20 -20.89 -9.31
N VAL A 128 -4.03 -21.30 -8.80
CA VAL A 128 -3.55 -20.90 -7.46
C VAL A 128 -3.39 -19.39 -7.39
N VAL A 129 -2.74 -18.78 -8.38
CA VAL A 129 -2.55 -17.32 -8.45
C VAL A 129 -3.90 -16.59 -8.50
N ILE A 130 -4.82 -17.01 -9.37
CA ILE A 130 -6.15 -16.39 -9.49
C ILE A 130 -6.91 -16.46 -8.17
N ASN A 131 -7.01 -17.65 -7.57
CA ASN A 131 -7.81 -17.87 -6.38
C ASN A 131 -7.30 -17.02 -5.22
N ALA A 132 -6.00 -16.97 -5.02
CA ALA A 132 -5.43 -16.24 -3.92
C ALA A 132 -5.46 -14.72 -4.14
N ILE A 133 -5.33 -14.20 -5.36
CA ILE A 133 -5.59 -12.76 -5.62
C ILE A 133 -7.04 -12.41 -5.30
N VAL A 134 -7.99 -13.24 -5.73
CA VAL A 134 -9.42 -13.04 -5.42
C VAL A 134 -9.64 -13.06 -3.90
N ASP A 135 -9.06 -14.04 -3.21
CA ASP A 135 -9.17 -14.16 -1.75
C ASP A 135 -8.56 -12.97 -1.01
N ILE A 136 -7.36 -12.53 -1.41
CA ILE A 136 -6.70 -11.34 -0.87
C ILE A 136 -7.63 -10.13 -1.04
N ASN A 137 -8.15 -9.92 -2.26
CA ASN A 137 -9.05 -8.81 -2.56
C ASN A 137 -10.31 -8.85 -1.68
N THR A 138 -10.98 -9.99 -1.60
CA THR A 138 -12.19 -10.15 -0.77
C THR A 138 -11.91 -9.95 0.72
N LYS A 139 -10.82 -10.52 1.25
CA LYS A 139 -10.47 -10.42 2.68
C LYS A 139 -10.06 -9.01 3.07
N LEU A 140 -9.39 -8.29 2.17
CA LEU A 140 -9.02 -6.89 2.38
C LEU A 140 -10.21 -5.95 2.22
N LYS A 141 -11.07 -6.13 1.21
CA LYS A 141 -12.32 -5.36 1.09
C LYS A 141 -13.23 -5.48 2.30
N THR A 142 -13.30 -6.67 2.90
CA THR A 142 -14.09 -6.88 4.11
C THR A 142 -13.40 -6.36 5.37
N GLY A 143 -12.13 -5.96 5.31
CA GLY A 143 -11.33 -5.54 6.47
C GLY A 143 -10.91 -4.07 6.45
N LEU A 144 -10.88 -3.47 5.26
CA LEU A 144 -10.47 -2.10 4.97
C LEU A 144 -11.59 -1.40 4.19
N ARG A 145 -11.61 -0.07 4.17
CA ARG A 145 -12.67 0.70 3.49
C ARG A 145 -12.46 0.66 1.97
N GLU A 146 -13.04 -0.34 1.31
CA GLU A 146 -12.99 -0.47 -0.16
C GLU A 146 -11.56 -0.53 -0.71
N VAL A 147 -11.01 -1.74 -0.78
CA VAL A 147 -9.70 -2.00 -1.39
C VAL A 147 -9.87 -2.56 -2.79
N CYS A 148 -9.16 -1.98 -3.76
CA CYS A 148 -9.10 -2.49 -5.13
C CYS A 148 -7.66 -2.81 -5.49
N PHE A 149 -7.43 -4.02 -5.99
CA PHE A 149 -6.17 -4.42 -6.61
C PHE A 149 -6.17 -4.01 -8.08
N GLU A 150 -5.22 -3.19 -8.49
CA GLU A 150 -4.92 -2.97 -9.90
C GLU A 150 -3.79 -3.92 -10.31
N LEU A 151 -4.14 -4.90 -11.16
CA LEU A 151 -3.18 -5.88 -11.66
C LEU A 151 -2.33 -5.31 -12.79
N ARG A 152 -1.02 -5.51 -12.71
CA ARG A 152 -0.06 -5.23 -13.78
C ARG A 152 0.76 -6.49 -14.05
N LYS A 153 0.67 -7.02 -15.26
CA LYS A 153 1.33 -8.29 -15.61
C LYS A 153 2.79 -8.08 -15.97
N CYS A 154 3.70 -8.90 -15.42
CA CYS A 154 5.15 -8.73 -15.66
C CYS A 154 5.80 -9.76 -16.61
N TYR A 155 5.32 -11.00 -16.77
CA TYR A 155 5.72 -11.88 -17.88
C TYR A 155 4.83 -13.16 -17.95
N GLN A 156 4.41 -13.56 -19.17
CA GLN A 156 3.56 -14.72 -19.60
C GLN A 156 2.29 -15.11 -18.76
N GLY A 157 1.10 -15.17 -19.39
CA GLY A 157 -0.21 -15.45 -18.72
C GLY A 157 -1.45 -14.69 -19.25
N THR A 158 -2.58 -15.35 -19.43
CA THR A 158 -3.67 -14.98 -20.38
C THR A 158 -4.63 -13.89 -19.85
N LEU A 159 -5.44 -13.27 -20.73
CA LEU A 159 -6.47 -12.25 -20.40
C LEU A 159 -7.49 -12.69 -19.32
N SER A 160 -7.61 -14.00 -19.08
CA SER A 160 -8.43 -14.62 -18.03
C SER A 160 -8.17 -14.02 -16.64
N LEU A 161 -6.90 -13.83 -16.27
CA LEU A 161 -6.47 -13.42 -14.94
C LEU A 161 -6.92 -11.99 -14.60
N VAL A 162 -6.82 -11.10 -15.59
CA VAL A 162 -7.28 -9.71 -15.50
C VAL A 162 -8.81 -9.70 -15.37
N ASN A 163 -9.51 -10.39 -16.27
CA ASN A 163 -10.97 -10.38 -16.30
C ASN A 163 -11.60 -11.02 -15.06
N SER A 164 -11.04 -12.08 -14.47
CA SER A 164 -11.59 -12.71 -13.27
C SER A 164 -11.52 -11.84 -12.02
N VAL A 165 -10.54 -10.94 -11.93
CA VAL A 165 -10.37 -10.03 -10.78
C VAL A 165 -11.22 -8.78 -10.93
N TYR A 166 -11.31 -8.22 -12.14
CA TYR A 166 -12.20 -7.07 -12.41
C TYR A 166 -13.68 -7.47 -12.48
N ALA A 167 -14.04 -8.62 -13.06
CA ALA A 167 -15.45 -9.05 -13.19
C ALA A 167 -16.12 -9.42 -11.87
N LYS A 168 -15.36 -9.84 -10.83
CA LYS A 168 -15.89 -10.08 -9.48
C LYS A 168 -15.96 -8.81 -8.61
N THR A 169 -15.47 -7.68 -9.10
CA THR A 169 -15.36 -6.42 -8.35
C THR A 169 -16.45 -5.40 -8.72
N VAL A 170 -17.25 -5.66 -9.75
CA VAL A 170 -18.38 -4.80 -10.16
C VAL A 170 -19.67 -5.35 -9.56
N TYR A 171 -19.93 -5.11 -8.26
CA TYR A 171 -21.26 -4.96 -7.65
C TYR A 171 -21.10 -4.33 -6.27
#